data_AF-A0A1Q3LTZ6-F1
#
_entry.id   AF-A0A1Q3LTZ6-F1
#
_cell.length_a   1.000
_cell.length_b   1.000
_cell.length_c   1.000
_cell.angle_alpha   90.00
_cell.angle_beta   90.00
_cell.angle_gamma   90.00
#
_symmetry.space_group_name_H-M   'P 1'
#
loop_
_entity.id
_entity.type
_entity.pdbx_description
1 polymer ?
#
loop_
_entity_poly.entity_id
_entity_poly.type
_entity_poly.pdbx_seq_one_letter_code
_entity_poly.pdbx_strand_id
1 'polypeptide(L)'
;MELYLKVRLAVSEGMSRRQAAKHFNISRDSVAKMLSYSTPSGYQRRSPIRRPKLDAFVSTIDHWLDEDLTVPRKQRHTAKRVFDRLRAECGFTGGYTIIKDYMREREQRCQEMFVPLSHPPGHAQADFGEAMVVIGGVEQKARFFVLDLPHSDACYVRAYPAAVAEAWVDGHIHAFAFFGAVPQSIVYDNDRCLVVKILPDGTRKRAALFSGFLSHYLIRDRYGRPGKGNDKGNVEGLVGYARRNFMVPIPRFTTWDVFNTWLEEQCRKRQHDRLRGESETIGERLQRDLAAMRALPASPFDACDQASARVTAQSLVRYKTNDYSVPVAYGHRQVWVRGYVDEVVIGCRGEIIARHPRSWEREDVVFDPIHYLPLIEQKINALDQAAPLQGWELPEEFATLRRLMEARMAKQGRREYVQVLRLLESFDLVDLHGAVKQALQLGAISFDAVKHLLLCRVERRPPRLDLSIYPYLPRATVETTSAKAYMRLLSSDAGEAA
;
A
#
# COMPACT_ATOMS: atom_id res chain seq x y z
N MET A 1 -48.45 2.12 33.46
CA MET A 1 -48.41 3.53 33.93
C MET A 1 -49.80 4.15 33.96
N GLU A 2 -50.64 3.96 32.93
CA GLU A 2 -52.01 4.53 32.90
C GLU A 2 -52.90 4.14 34.10
N LEU A 3 -52.84 2.88 34.56
CA LEU A 3 -53.63 2.44 35.72
C LEU A 3 -53.22 3.17 37.02
N TYR A 4 -51.92 3.46 37.20
CA TYR A 4 -51.41 4.22 38.35
C TYR A 4 -51.97 5.65 38.37
N LEU A 5 -52.02 6.30 37.20
CA LEU A 5 -52.58 7.64 37.06
C LEU A 5 -54.08 7.63 37.38
N LYS A 6 -54.85 6.70 36.79
CA LYS A 6 -56.30 6.58 37.02
C LYS A 6 -56.64 6.35 38.48
N VAL A 7 -55.90 5.46 39.16
CA VAL A 7 -56.10 5.16 40.59
C VAL A 7 -55.76 6.37 41.47
N ARG A 8 -54.69 7.11 41.16
CA ARG A 8 -54.30 8.30 41.92
C ARG A 8 -55.28 9.47 41.75
N LEU A 9 -55.71 9.74 40.51
CA LEU A 9 -56.69 10.78 40.21
C LEU A 9 -58.00 10.50 40.95
N ALA A 10 -58.53 9.28 40.83
CA ALA A 10 -59.75 8.90 41.52
C ALA A 10 -59.66 9.11 43.05
N VAL A 11 -58.53 8.74 43.67
CA VAL A 11 -58.32 8.94 45.12
C VAL A 11 -58.13 10.41 45.48
N SER A 12 -57.46 11.20 44.64
CA SER A 12 -57.30 12.65 44.81
C SER A 12 -58.62 13.41 44.65
N GLU A 13 -59.51 12.90 43.80
CA GLU A 13 -60.84 13.46 43.52
C GLU A 13 -61.90 13.00 44.55
N GLY A 14 -61.47 12.41 45.66
CA GLY A 14 -62.32 12.09 46.82
C GLY A 14 -62.76 10.63 46.94
N MET A 15 -62.34 9.75 46.03
CA MET A 15 -62.64 8.31 46.15
C MET A 15 -61.82 7.68 47.29
N SER A 16 -62.47 6.97 48.21
CA SER A 16 -61.75 6.22 49.24
C SER A 16 -60.91 5.10 48.60
N ARG A 17 -59.79 4.73 49.23
CA ARG A 17 -58.93 3.61 48.76
C ARG A 17 -59.71 2.30 48.58
N ARG A 18 -60.81 2.10 49.33
CA ARG A 18 -61.72 0.95 49.20
C ARG A 18 -62.56 1.02 47.93
N GLN A 19 -63.09 2.19 47.61
CA GLN A 19 -63.87 2.42 46.40
C GLN A 19 -62.96 2.31 45.16
N ALA A 20 -61.75 2.87 45.21
CA ALA A 20 -60.78 2.74 44.12
C ALA A 20 -60.38 1.27 43.86
N ALA A 21 -60.15 0.48 44.91
CA ALA A 21 -59.85 -0.95 44.78
C ALA A 21 -60.97 -1.72 44.05
N LYS A 22 -62.23 -1.43 44.39
CA LYS A 22 -63.39 -2.04 43.72
C LYS A 22 -63.58 -1.53 42.29
N HIS A 23 -63.46 -0.21 42.08
CA HIS A 23 -63.69 0.43 40.79
C HIS A 23 -62.68 0.01 39.73
N PHE A 24 -61.41 -0.14 40.12
CA PHE A 24 -60.32 -0.56 39.23
C PHE A 24 -60.03 -2.07 39.27
N ASN A 25 -60.83 -2.86 39.99
CA ASN A 25 -60.67 -4.31 40.16
C ASN A 25 -59.24 -4.74 40.57
N ILE A 26 -58.66 -4.06 41.56
CA ILE A 26 -57.31 -4.34 42.09
C ILE A 26 -57.34 -4.48 43.61
N SER A 27 -56.36 -5.19 44.18
CA SER A 27 -56.28 -5.35 45.63
C SER A 27 -56.05 -4.01 46.33
N ARG A 28 -56.58 -3.87 47.56
CA ARG A 28 -56.36 -2.68 48.40
C ARG A 28 -54.87 -2.42 48.64
N ASP A 29 -54.07 -3.48 48.74
CA ASP A 29 -52.61 -3.38 48.86
C ASP A 29 -51.97 -2.82 47.59
N SER A 30 -52.52 -3.14 46.41
CA SER A 30 -52.06 -2.58 45.14
C SER A 30 -52.40 -1.10 45.05
N VAL A 31 -53.60 -0.67 45.48
CA VAL A 31 -53.98 0.75 45.59
C VAL A 31 -53.06 1.48 46.58
N ALA A 32 -52.80 0.89 47.74
CA ALA A 32 -51.89 1.47 48.74
C ALA A 32 -50.47 1.65 48.18
N LYS A 33 -49.94 0.62 47.50
CA LYS A 33 -48.64 0.68 46.80
C LYS A 33 -48.64 1.75 45.69
N MET A 34 -49.72 1.85 44.92
CA MET A 34 -49.87 2.84 43.84
C MET A 34 -49.83 4.29 44.35
N LEU A 35 -50.36 4.53 45.55
CA LEU A 35 -50.35 5.84 46.20
C LEU A 35 -49.03 6.13 46.93
N SER A 36 -48.33 5.11 47.42
CA SER A 36 -47.11 5.29 48.22
C SER A 36 -45.81 5.41 47.41
N TYR A 37 -45.74 4.79 46.22
CA TYR A 37 -44.53 4.81 45.38
C TYR A 37 -44.74 5.68 44.15
N SER A 38 -43.82 6.61 43.85
CA SER A 38 -43.93 7.57 42.74
C SER A 38 -44.10 6.90 41.37
N THR A 39 -43.47 5.73 41.17
CA THR A 39 -43.60 4.87 39.99
C THR A 39 -43.96 3.45 40.42
N PRO A 40 -44.52 2.60 39.54
CA PRO A 40 -44.76 1.21 39.85
C PRO A 40 -43.45 0.56 40.29
N SER A 41 -43.40 0.08 41.53
CA SER A 41 -42.26 -0.71 41.99
C SER A 41 -42.22 -1.97 41.13
N GLY A 42 -41.29 -2.04 40.19
CA GLY A 42 -40.99 -3.29 39.50
C GLY A 42 -40.67 -4.38 40.52
N TYR A 43 -40.74 -5.64 40.11
CA TYR A 43 -40.31 -6.73 40.97
C TYR A 43 -38.85 -6.50 41.40
N GLN A 44 -38.65 -6.07 42.64
CA GLN A 44 -37.34 -5.93 43.26
C GLN A 44 -37.11 -7.14 44.15
N ARG A 45 -36.13 -7.97 43.77
CA ARG A 45 -35.70 -9.09 44.63
C ARG A 45 -35.17 -8.51 45.94
N ARG A 46 -35.77 -8.92 47.05
CA ARG A 46 -35.39 -8.50 48.41
C ARG A 46 -34.26 -9.34 49.01
N SER A 47 -33.95 -10.49 48.41
CA SER A 47 -32.91 -11.40 48.87
C SER A 47 -31.87 -11.66 47.77
N PRO A 48 -30.58 -11.82 48.12
CA PRO A 48 -29.55 -12.29 47.20
C PRO A 48 -29.94 -13.65 46.62
N ILE A 49 -29.56 -13.92 45.37
CA ILE A 49 -29.71 -15.24 44.76
C ILE A 49 -28.82 -16.20 45.56
N ARG A 50 -29.41 -17.10 46.33
CA ARG A 50 -28.66 -18.20 46.96
C ARG A 50 -28.41 -19.27 45.90
N ARG A 51 -27.15 -19.69 45.71
CA ARG A 51 -26.77 -20.80 44.82
C ARG A 51 -26.22 -21.96 45.65
N PRO A 52 -27.05 -22.58 46.52
CA PRO A 52 -26.58 -23.54 47.54
C PRO A 52 -25.85 -24.76 46.97
N LYS A 53 -26.09 -25.12 45.70
CA LYS A 53 -25.38 -26.21 45.02
C LYS A 53 -24.04 -25.81 44.40
N LEU A 54 -23.82 -24.52 44.12
CA LEU A 54 -22.62 -23.98 43.49
C LEU A 54 -21.63 -23.46 44.51
N ASP A 55 -22.12 -22.82 45.58
CA ASP A 55 -21.29 -22.04 46.53
C ASP A 55 -20.12 -22.85 47.10
N ALA A 56 -20.31 -24.16 47.32
CA ALA A 56 -19.25 -25.07 47.80
C ALA A 56 -18.12 -25.35 46.79
N PHE A 57 -18.33 -25.06 45.50
CA PHE A 57 -17.40 -25.37 44.40
C PHE A 57 -16.83 -24.12 43.73
N VAL A 58 -17.26 -22.91 44.15
CA VAL A 58 -16.83 -21.63 43.58
C VAL A 58 -15.31 -21.47 43.63
N SER A 59 -14.69 -21.77 44.77
CA SER A 59 -13.22 -21.67 44.94
C SER A 59 -12.45 -22.59 44.00
N THR A 60 -12.93 -23.82 43.79
CA THR A 60 -12.34 -24.78 42.86
C THR A 60 -12.45 -24.31 41.41
N ILE A 61 -13.62 -23.77 41.03
CA ILE A 61 -13.83 -23.21 39.69
C ILE A 61 -12.90 -22.01 39.46
N ASP A 62 -12.82 -21.09 40.42
CA ASP A 62 -11.97 -19.91 40.31
C ASP A 62 -10.50 -20.31 40.18
N HIS A 63 -10.04 -21.28 40.98
CA HIS A 63 -8.67 -21.79 40.90
C HIS A 63 -8.35 -22.36 39.51
N TRP A 64 -9.19 -23.22 38.93
CA TRP A 64 -8.97 -23.75 37.58
C TRP A 64 -8.97 -22.65 36.51
N LEU A 65 -9.85 -21.66 36.65
CA LEU A 65 -9.93 -20.55 35.70
C LEU A 65 -8.78 -19.54 35.86
N ASP A 66 -8.14 -19.46 37.03
CA ASP A 66 -6.93 -18.67 37.25
C ASP A 66 -5.70 -19.39 36.68
N GLU A 67 -5.60 -20.71 36.83
CA GLU A 67 -4.57 -21.52 36.16
C GLU A 67 -4.67 -21.40 34.63
N ASP A 68 -5.89 -21.35 34.09
CA ASP A 68 -6.15 -21.16 32.65
C ASP A 68 -5.50 -19.89 32.07
N LEU A 69 -5.28 -18.86 32.90
CA LEU A 69 -4.63 -17.61 32.46
C LEU A 69 -3.17 -17.85 32.03
N THR A 70 -2.53 -18.88 32.57
CA THR A 70 -1.12 -19.22 32.31
C THR A 70 -0.91 -20.11 31.08
N VAL A 71 -1.97 -20.69 30.52
CA VAL A 71 -1.90 -21.61 29.37
C VAL A 71 -2.50 -21.00 28.09
N PRO A 72 -2.12 -21.51 26.90
CA PRO A 72 -2.64 -21.02 25.62
C PRO A 72 -4.18 -21.05 25.54
N ARG A 73 -4.79 -20.07 24.86
CA ARG A 73 -6.26 -19.93 24.77
C ARG A 73 -6.99 -21.19 24.31
N LYS A 74 -6.38 -22.01 23.45
CA LYS A 74 -6.96 -23.27 22.94
C LYS A 74 -6.99 -24.40 23.98
N GLN A 75 -6.29 -24.27 25.10
CA GLN A 75 -6.18 -25.27 26.16
C GLN A 75 -6.93 -24.87 27.45
N ARG A 76 -7.60 -23.71 27.44
CA ARG A 76 -8.39 -23.24 28.59
C ARG A 76 -9.69 -24.03 28.73
N HIS A 77 -10.19 -24.14 29.95
CA HIS A 77 -11.41 -24.85 30.26
C HIS A 77 -12.63 -24.16 29.63
N THR A 78 -13.45 -24.95 28.92
CA THR A 78 -14.80 -24.52 28.53
C THR A 78 -15.78 -24.77 29.67
N ALA A 79 -16.92 -24.08 29.67
CA ALA A 79 -17.97 -24.31 30.68
C ALA A 79 -18.42 -25.76 30.77
N LYS A 80 -18.43 -26.47 29.63
CA LYS A 80 -18.72 -27.91 29.60
C LYS A 80 -17.62 -28.71 30.29
N ARG A 81 -16.35 -28.38 30.02
CA ARG A 81 -15.21 -29.05 30.66
C ARG A 81 -15.20 -28.81 32.18
N VAL A 82 -15.44 -27.58 32.64
CA VAL A 82 -15.56 -27.30 34.09
C VAL A 82 -16.69 -28.11 34.71
N PHE A 83 -17.86 -28.17 34.06
CA PHE A 83 -18.99 -28.97 34.54
C PHE A 83 -18.66 -30.47 34.64
N ASP A 84 -18.07 -31.05 33.61
CA ASP A 84 -17.71 -32.47 33.59
C ASP A 84 -16.66 -32.80 34.66
N ARG A 85 -15.66 -31.93 34.83
CA ARG A 85 -14.63 -32.07 35.90
C ARG A 85 -15.24 -31.95 37.29
N LEU A 86 -16.11 -30.98 37.54
CA LEU A 86 -16.78 -30.84 38.84
C LEU A 86 -17.63 -32.07 39.20
N ARG A 87 -18.28 -32.71 38.21
CA ARG A 87 -19.03 -33.94 38.45
C ARG A 87 -18.13 -35.12 38.77
N ALA A 88 -17.05 -35.29 37.99
CA ALA A 88 -16.15 -36.43 38.11
C ALA A 88 -15.20 -36.34 39.32
N GLU A 89 -14.66 -35.15 39.59
CA GLU A 89 -13.59 -34.92 40.56
C GLU A 89 -14.12 -34.41 41.91
N CYS A 90 -15.27 -33.72 41.93
CA CYS A 90 -15.76 -33.02 43.13
C CYS A 90 -17.19 -33.42 43.55
N GLY A 91 -17.85 -34.33 42.83
CA GLY A 91 -19.20 -34.79 43.19
C GLY A 91 -20.31 -33.75 42.99
N PHE A 92 -20.16 -32.82 42.06
CA PHE A 92 -21.15 -31.78 41.79
C PHE A 92 -22.50 -32.36 41.31
N THR A 93 -23.60 -31.95 41.95
CA THR A 93 -24.99 -32.40 41.64
C THR A 93 -25.87 -31.30 41.05
N GLY A 94 -25.28 -30.15 40.71
CA GLY A 94 -25.99 -29.04 40.06
C GLY A 94 -26.13 -29.22 38.54
N GLY A 95 -26.91 -28.34 37.92
CA GLY A 95 -27.10 -28.34 36.46
C GLY A 95 -26.01 -27.55 35.74
N TYR A 96 -25.74 -27.91 34.48
CA TYR A 96 -24.77 -27.23 33.60
C TYR A 96 -25.00 -25.71 33.50
N THR A 97 -26.26 -25.27 33.46
CA THR A 97 -26.64 -23.85 33.36
C THR A 97 -26.07 -23.00 34.50
N ILE A 98 -25.95 -23.58 35.70
CA ILE A 98 -25.42 -22.88 36.89
C ILE A 98 -23.92 -22.57 36.71
N ILE A 99 -23.15 -23.50 36.13
CA ILE A 99 -21.73 -23.30 35.82
C ILE A 99 -21.56 -22.30 34.68
N LYS A 100 -22.38 -22.42 33.62
CA LYS A 100 -22.37 -21.50 32.48
C LYS A 100 -22.65 -20.05 32.91
N ASP A 101 -23.66 -19.83 33.74
CA ASP A 101 -24.02 -18.50 34.23
C ASP A 101 -22.94 -17.93 35.17
N TYR A 102 -22.37 -18.77 36.04
CA TYR A 102 -21.26 -18.37 36.90
C TYR A 102 -20.03 -17.93 36.10
N MET A 103 -19.62 -18.72 35.11
CA MET A 103 -18.50 -18.38 34.24
C MET A 103 -18.77 -17.11 33.44
N ARG A 104 -20.00 -16.91 32.94
CA ARG A 104 -20.40 -15.68 32.25
C ARG A 104 -20.34 -14.45 33.16
N GLU A 105 -20.82 -14.54 34.39
CA GLU A 105 -20.74 -13.45 35.38
C GLU A 105 -19.29 -13.16 35.80
N ARG A 106 -18.46 -14.19 35.93
CA ARG A 106 -17.02 -14.03 36.20
C ARG A 106 -16.32 -13.36 35.03
N GLU A 107 -16.56 -13.81 33.79
CA GLU A 107 -16.04 -13.15 32.60
C GLU A 107 -16.43 -11.68 32.54
N GLN A 108 -17.68 -11.33 32.84
CA GLN A 108 -18.13 -9.93 32.90
C GLN A 108 -17.42 -9.13 34.00
N ARG A 109 -17.14 -9.71 35.17
CA ARG A 109 -16.41 -9.05 36.26
C ARG A 109 -14.91 -8.90 35.96
N CYS A 110 -14.35 -9.84 35.21
CA CYS A 110 -12.95 -9.86 34.82
C CYS A 110 -12.69 -9.14 33.48
N GLN A 111 -13.74 -8.67 32.80
CA GLN A 111 -13.57 -7.83 31.62
C GLN A 111 -12.83 -6.56 32.01
N GLU A 112 -11.68 -6.32 31.37
CA GLU A 112 -10.88 -5.14 31.62
C GLU A 112 -11.73 -3.90 31.31
N MET A 113 -11.81 -3.00 32.29
CA MET A 113 -12.40 -1.68 32.07
C MET A 113 -11.31 -0.75 31.55
N PHE A 114 -11.60 -0.05 30.45
CA PHE A 114 -10.66 0.90 29.86
C PHE A 114 -10.95 2.32 30.32
N VAL A 115 -9.89 3.08 30.59
CA VAL A 115 -9.99 4.52 30.84
C VAL A 115 -10.14 5.23 29.49
N PRO A 116 -11.12 6.13 29.31
CA PRO A 116 -11.23 6.94 28.11
C PRO A 116 -9.93 7.73 27.87
N LEU A 117 -9.36 7.60 26.68
CA LEU A 117 -8.15 8.31 26.30
C LEU A 117 -8.51 9.67 25.70
N SER A 118 -7.74 10.70 26.05
CA SER A 118 -7.77 12.00 25.39
C SER A 118 -6.57 12.11 24.46
N HIS A 119 -6.81 12.49 23.21
CA HIS A 119 -5.78 12.65 22.20
C HIS A 119 -5.58 14.13 21.87
N PRO A 120 -4.40 14.71 22.18
CA PRO A 120 -4.11 16.09 21.80
C PRO A 120 -3.96 16.23 20.28
N PRO A 121 -4.26 17.41 19.72
CA PRO A 121 -4.10 17.67 18.29
C PRO A 121 -2.64 17.56 17.83
N GLY A 122 -2.45 17.17 16.57
CA GLY A 122 -1.15 17.09 15.91
C GLY A 122 -0.37 15.80 16.19
N HIS A 123 -1.02 14.79 16.76
CA HIS A 123 -0.46 13.46 17.01
C HIS A 123 -1.22 12.42 16.20
N ALA A 124 -0.50 11.48 15.58
CA ALA A 124 -1.10 10.47 14.71
C ALA A 124 -0.88 9.04 15.22
N GLN A 125 -1.61 8.11 14.64
CA GLN A 125 -1.40 6.67 14.75
C GLN A 125 -1.31 6.07 13.36
N ALA A 126 -0.42 5.12 13.14
CA ALA A 126 -0.24 4.49 11.83
C ALA A 126 -0.28 2.95 11.93
N ASP A 127 -0.89 2.33 10.93
CA ASP A 127 -0.99 0.88 10.82
C ASP A 127 -1.08 0.38 9.38
N PHE A 128 -0.96 -0.93 9.22
CA PHE A 128 -1.31 -1.63 7.99
C PHE A 128 -2.51 -2.54 8.20
N GLY A 129 -3.50 -2.37 7.32
CA GLY A 129 -4.55 -3.34 7.11
C GLY A 129 -4.25 -4.24 5.92
N GLU A 130 -5.11 -5.23 5.74
CA GLU A 130 -5.11 -6.11 4.57
C GLU A 130 -6.53 -6.36 4.05
N ALA A 131 -6.67 -6.45 2.74
CA ALA A 131 -7.92 -6.76 2.04
C ALA A 131 -7.65 -7.38 0.66
N MET A 132 -8.65 -8.06 0.09
CA MET A 132 -8.58 -8.55 -1.29
C MET A 132 -8.97 -7.44 -2.26
N VAL A 133 -8.25 -7.34 -3.38
CA VAL A 133 -8.48 -6.37 -4.46
C VAL A 133 -8.23 -7.04 -5.81
N VAL A 134 -8.76 -6.47 -6.89
CA VAL A 134 -8.40 -6.83 -8.27
C VAL A 134 -7.71 -5.65 -8.93
N ILE A 135 -6.43 -5.78 -9.25
CA ILE A 135 -5.65 -4.74 -9.93
C ILE A 135 -5.13 -5.31 -11.25
N GLY A 136 -5.38 -4.62 -12.36
CA GLY A 136 -4.95 -5.08 -13.70
C GLY A 136 -5.57 -6.42 -14.10
N GLY A 137 -6.75 -6.75 -13.56
CA GLY A 137 -7.41 -8.04 -13.75
C GLY A 137 -6.93 -9.18 -12.84
N VAL A 138 -5.92 -8.94 -12.00
CA VAL A 138 -5.37 -9.95 -11.08
C VAL A 138 -5.95 -9.76 -9.68
N GLU A 139 -6.62 -10.80 -9.16
CA GLU A 139 -7.09 -10.83 -7.77
C GLU A 139 -5.93 -11.14 -6.83
N GLN A 140 -5.66 -10.23 -5.88
CA GLN A 140 -4.53 -10.33 -4.97
C GLN A 140 -4.82 -9.65 -3.63
N LYS A 141 -3.97 -9.96 -2.64
CA LYS A 141 -4.06 -9.37 -1.31
C LYS A 141 -3.33 -8.02 -1.27
N ALA A 142 -4.07 -6.93 -1.14
CA ALA A 142 -3.50 -5.62 -0.87
C ALA A 142 -3.15 -5.45 0.61
N ARG A 143 -2.03 -4.76 0.84
CA ARG A 143 -1.64 -4.20 2.14
C ARG A 143 -1.91 -2.72 2.10
N PHE A 144 -2.84 -2.23 2.92
CA PHE A 144 -3.19 -0.81 2.91
C PHE A 144 -2.66 -0.13 4.17
N PHE A 145 -1.82 0.87 3.96
CA PHE A 145 -1.38 1.80 4.98
C PHE A 145 -2.56 2.67 5.42
N VAL A 146 -2.61 2.94 6.71
CA VAL A 146 -3.61 3.77 7.35
C VAL A 146 -2.89 4.73 8.30
N LEU A 147 -3.20 6.02 8.18
CA LEU A 147 -2.83 7.03 9.16
C LEU A 147 -4.09 7.69 9.70
N ASP A 148 -4.21 7.72 11.03
CA ASP A 148 -5.30 8.35 11.77
C ASP A 148 -4.76 9.54 12.57
N LEU A 149 -5.55 10.63 12.63
CA LEU A 149 -5.38 11.73 13.57
C LEU A 149 -6.46 11.62 14.65
N PRO A 150 -6.19 10.96 15.80
CA PRO A 150 -7.22 10.62 16.77
C PRO A 150 -7.98 11.81 17.37
N HIS A 151 -7.41 13.01 17.32
CA HIS A 151 -8.07 14.23 17.80
C HIS A 151 -9.21 14.69 16.87
N SER A 152 -9.11 14.47 15.55
CA SER A 152 -10.14 14.87 14.57
C SER A 152 -10.84 13.70 13.90
N ASP A 153 -10.31 12.48 14.03
CA ASP A 153 -10.70 11.28 13.29
C ASP A 153 -10.45 11.40 11.76
N ALA A 154 -9.64 12.38 11.35
CA ALA A 154 -9.21 12.53 9.97
C ALA A 154 -8.23 11.42 9.61
N CYS A 155 -8.44 10.82 8.44
CA CYS A 155 -7.70 9.64 8.00
C CYS A 155 -7.05 9.81 6.64
N TYR A 156 -6.00 9.02 6.41
CA TYR A 156 -5.43 8.77 5.11
C TYR A 156 -5.23 7.27 4.91
N VAL A 157 -5.56 6.77 3.71
CA VAL A 157 -5.45 5.35 3.35
C VAL A 157 -4.79 5.21 1.99
N ARG A 158 -3.78 4.34 1.89
CA ARG A 158 -3.08 4.04 0.63
C ARG A 158 -2.75 2.55 0.54
N ALA A 159 -3.01 1.94 -0.60
CA ALA A 159 -2.85 0.52 -0.84
C ALA A 159 -1.57 0.18 -1.61
N TYR A 160 -0.98 -0.96 -1.25
CA TYR A 160 0.28 -1.47 -1.77
C TYR A 160 0.21 -2.98 -2.03
N PRO A 161 1.04 -3.51 -2.95
CA PRO A 161 1.20 -4.95 -3.14
C PRO A 161 1.82 -5.65 -1.93
N ALA A 162 2.67 -4.96 -1.16
CA ALA A 162 3.35 -5.53 0.01
C ALA A 162 3.56 -4.50 1.13
N ALA A 163 3.59 -4.98 2.38
CA ALA A 163 3.90 -4.18 3.56
C ALA A 163 5.41 -4.29 3.86
N VAL A 164 6.21 -3.46 3.18
CA VAL A 164 7.66 -3.38 3.38
C VAL A 164 8.04 -2.01 3.96
N ALA A 165 9.30 -1.82 4.35
CA ALA A 165 9.78 -0.56 4.92
C ALA A 165 9.59 0.63 3.95
N GLU A 166 9.79 0.39 2.65
CA GLU A 166 9.57 1.35 1.57
C GLU A 166 8.10 1.80 1.54
N ALA A 167 7.15 0.86 1.60
CA ALA A 167 5.70 1.15 1.61
C ALA A 167 5.24 1.86 2.88
N TRP A 168 5.86 1.52 4.03
CA TRP A 168 5.65 2.26 5.27
C TRP A 168 6.05 3.73 5.13
N VAL A 169 7.25 4.00 4.62
CA VAL A 169 7.75 5.37 4.47
C VAL A 169 6.98 6.12 3.38
N ASP A 170 6.71 5.47 2.24
CA ASP A 170 5.90 6.02 1.15
C ASP A 170 4.50 6.42 1.63
N GLY A 171 3.87 5.59 2.46
CA GLY A 171 2.54 5.85 3.01
C GLY A 171 2.50 7.11 3.87
N HIS A 172 3.53 7.35 4.66
CA HIS A 172 3.64 8.57 5.44
C HIS A 172 3.87 9.80 4.57
N ILE A 173 4.76 9.70 3.58
CA ILE A 173 5.07 10.83 2.69
C ILE A 173 3.80 11.29 1.97
N HIS A 174 3.04 10.34 1.42
CA HIS A 174 1.77 10.63 0.78
C HIS A 174 0.73 11.17 1.76
N ALA A 175 0.63 10.62 2.98
CA ALA A 175 -0.26 11.15 4.01
C ALA A 175 0.08 12.60 4.38
N PHE A 176 1.37 12.93 4.54
CA PHE A 176 1.79 14.28 4.89
C PHE A 176 1.53 15.26 3.75
N ALA A 177 1.77 14.84 2.51
CA ALA A 177 1.40 15.62 1.33
C ALA A 177 -0.12 15.86 1.26
N PHE A 178 -0.92 14.84 1.55
CA PHE A 178 -2.39 14.93 1.58
C PHE A 178 -2.91 15.93 2.62
N PHE A 179 -2.36 15.90 3.84
CA PHE A 179 -2.73 16.85 4.89
C PHE A 179 -2.07 18.22 4.74
N GLY A 180 -0.99 18.33 3.96
CA GLY A 180 -0.19 19.54 3.84
C GLY A 180 0.69 19.83 5.07
N ALA A 181 0.82 18.88 6.00
CA ALA A 181 1.50 19.06 7.28
C ALA A 181 2.03 17.73 7.85
N VAL A 182 2.93 17.82 8.83
CA VAL A 182 3.60 16.68 9.46
C VAL A 182 3.22 16.56 10.94
N PRO A 183 2.75 15.38 11.41
CA PRO A 183 2.45 15.15 12.83
C PRO A 183 3.67 15.34 13.73
N GLN A 184 3.46 15.81 14.95
CA GLN A 184 4.53 15.94 15.95
C GLN A 184 5.04 14.56 16.43
N SER A 185 4.14 13.59 16.52
CA SER A 185 4.49 12.21 16.84
C SER A 185 3.53 11.23 16.20
N ILE A 186 4.01 10.01 15.98
CA ILE A 186 3.21 8.91 15.44
C ILE A 186 3.38 7.69 16.33
N VAL A 187 2.25 7.06 16.68
CA VAL A 187 2.23 5.80 17.40
C VAL A 187 2.28 4.64 16.41
N TYR A 188 3.23 3.72 16.61
CA TYR A 188 3.44 2.53 15.81
C TYR A 188 3.30 1.26 16.66
N ASP A 189 3.11 0.14 15.97
CA ASP A 189 3.40 -1.17 16.56
C ASP A 189 4.90 -1.53 16.38
N ASN A 190 5.38 -2.57 17.05
CA ASN A 190 6.75 -3.06 16.94
C ASN A 190 6.96 -3.89 15.64
N ASP A 191 6.49 -3.37 14.51
CA ASP A 191 6.65 -3.98 13.19
C ASP A 191 8.14 -4.07 12.82
N ARG A 192 8.56 -5.22 12.27
CA ARG A 192 9.96 -5.47 11.87
C ARG A 192 10.45 -4.54 10.77
N CYS A 193 9.54 -3.96 9.98
CA CYS A 193 9.86 -2.98 8.95
C CYS A 193 10.34 -1.65 9.56
N LEU A 194 9.88 -1.33 10.78
CA LEU A 194 10.21 -0.09 11.48
C LEU A 194 11.29 -0.30 12.55
N VAL A 195 11.23 -1.45 13.24
CA VAL A 195 12.09 -1.79 14.37
C VAL A 195 12.86 -3.09 14.07
N VAL A 196 14.19 -2.98 13.98
CA VAL A 196 15.08 -4.13 13.77
C VAL A 196 15.22 -4.97 15.04
N LYS A 197 15.35 -4.31 16.19
CA LYS A 197 15.55 -4.98 17.48
C LYS A 197 15.04 -4.12 18.63
N ILE A 198 14.45 -4.76 19.64
CA ILE A 198 14.17 -4.14 20.93
C ILE A 198 15.36 -4.43 21.86
N LEU A 199 15.90 -3.38 22.48
CA LEU A 199 17.05 -3.44 23.39
C LEU A 199 16.60 -3.74 24.83
N PRO A 200 17.50 -4.24 25.71
CA PRO A 200 17.15 -4.63 27.08
C PRO A 200 16.59 -3.50 27.95
N ASP A 201 16.96 -2.26 27.65
CA ASP A 201 16.48 -1.04 28.30
C ASP A 201 15.09 -0.58 27.80
N GLY A 202 14.49 -1.33 26.88
CA GLY A 202 13.22 -1.00 26.24
C GLY A 202 13.34 -0.03 25.08
N THR A 203 14.53 0.43 24.71
CA THR A 203 14.71 1.27 23.51
C THR A 203 14.63 0.42 22.23
N ARG A 204 14.29 1.05 21.10
CA ARG A 204 14.13 0.36 19.81
C ARG A 204 15.26 0.75 18.87
N LYS A 205 16.00 -0.25 18.36
CA LYS A 205 16.89 -0.06 17.22
C LYS A 205 16.05 0.00 15.95
N ARG A 206 15.87 1.21 15.41
CA ARG A 206 15.08 1.47 14.20
C ARG A 206 15.76 0.93 12.95
N ALA A 207 14.98 0.62 11.93
CA ALA A 207 15.49 0.40 10.58
C ALA A 207 16.11 1.70 10.03
N ALA A 208 17.15 1.58 9.20
CA ALA A 208 17.90 2.73 8.70
C ALA A 208 17.02 3.71 7.91
N LEU A 209 16.21 3.17 6.99
CA LEU A 209 15.25 3.96 6.19
C LEU A 209 14.27 4.72 7.08
N PHE A 210 13.68 4.02 8.07
CA PHE A 210 12.74 4.63 9.01
C PHE A 210 13.41 5.71 9.89
N SER A 211 14.65 5.48 10.32
CA SER A 211 15.40 6.49 11.08
C SER A 211 15.68 7.74 10.25
N GLY A 212 16.04 7.60 8.97
CA GLY A 212 16.22 8.72 8.05
C GLY A 212 14.92 9.50 7.85
N PHE A 213 13.82 8.78 7.63
CA PHE A 213 12.48 9.35 7.51
C PHE A 213 12.08 10.19 8.74
N LEU A 214 12.22 9.64 9.96
CA LEU A 214 11.89 10.38 11.18
C LEU A 214 12.76 11.63 11.36
N SER A 215 14.04 11.55 10.97
CA SER A 215 14.96 12.69 11.03
C SER A 215 14.61 13.78 10.02
N HIS A 216 14.20 13.40 8.80
CA HIS A 216 13.85 14.34 7.74
C HIS A 216 12.60 15.15 8.08
N TYR A 217 11.59 14.48 8.63
CA TYR A 217 10.30 15.08 8.98
C TYR A 217 10.19 15.55 10.44
N LEU A 218 11.22 15.34 11.26
CA LEU A 218 11.27 15.73 12.67
C LEU A 218 10.13 15.13 13.53
N ILE A 219 9.86 13.84 13.33
CA ILE A 219 8.76 13.11 13.98
C ILE A 219 9.27 12.34 15.19
N ARG A 220 8.53 12.41 16.31
CA ARG A 220 8.74 11.50 17.44
C ARG A 220 7.97 10.20 17.22
N ASP A 221 8.65 9.06 17.18
CA ASP A 221 7.97 7.76 17.24
C ASP A 221 7.57 7.42 18.67
N ARG A 222 6.39 6.83 18.80
CA ARG A 222 5.88 6.26 20.05
C ARG A 222 5.46 4.82 19.77
N TYR A 223 5.59 3.94 20.77
CA TYR A 223 5.14 2.56 20.65
C TYR A 223 4.15 2.26 21.76
N GLY A 224 3.08 1.55 21.43
CA GLY A 224 2.16 1.01 22.43
C GLY A 224 2.90 0.09 23.41
N ARG A 225 2.38 -0.04 24.63
CA ARG A 225 2.91 -1.01 25.59
C ARG A 225 2.68 -2.43 25.06
N PRO A 226 3.69 -3.33 25.12
CA PRO A 226 3.53 -4.71 24.66
C PRO A 226 2.31 -5.38 25.32
N GLY A 227 1.41 -5.95 24.51
CA GLY A 227 0.22 -6.65 24.99
C GLY A 227 -0.96 -5.77 25.41
N LYS A 228 -0.91 -4.43 25.22
CA LYS A 228 -2.04 -3.53 25.48
C LYS A 228 -2.44 -2.76 24.21
N GLY A 229 -3.33 -3.35 23.39
CA GLY A 229 -3.83 -2.75 22.15
C GLY A 229 -4.61 -1.43 22.33
N ASN A 230 -5.05 -1.14 23.55
CA ASN A 230 -5.86 0.06 23.85
C ASN A 230 -5.14 1.38 23.54
N ASP A 231 -3.81 1.39 23.59
CA ASP A 231 -3.01 2.58 23.29
C ASP A 231 -3.08 2.94 21.76
N LYS A 232 -3.62 2.05 20.91
CA LYS A 232 -3.75 2.16 19.44
C LYS A 232 -5.20 1.92 18.93
N GLY A 233 -6.20 2.11 19.79
CA GLY A 233 -7.60 1.75 19.47
C GLY A 233 -8.21 2.48 18.25
N ASN A 234 -7.80 3.74 17.99
CA ASN A 234 -8.39 4.54 16.90
C ASN A 234 -7.99 4.03 15.52
N VAL A 235 -6.69 3.79 15.29
CA VAL A 235 -6.24 3.28 13.99
C VAL A 235 -6.67 1.83 13.76
N GLU A 236 -6.81 1.00 14.80
CA GLU A 236 -7.44 -0.33 14.67
C GLU A 236 -8.90 -0.21 14.22
N GLY A 237 -9.64 0.73 14.82
CA GLY A 237 -11.00 1.09 14.42
C GLY A 237 -11.07 1.56 12.97
N LEU A 238 -10.11 2.40 12.56
CA LEU A 238 -10.01 2.93 11.20
C LEU A 238 -9.65 1.85 10.18
N VAL A 239 -8.74 0.92 10.50
CA VAL A 239 -8.45 -0.25 9.64
C VAL A 239 -9.73 -1.06 9.42
N GLY A 240 -10.52 -1.28 10.49
CA GLY A 240 -11.81 -1.94 10.39
C GLY A 240 -12.84 -1.14 9.57
N TYR A 241 -12.87 0.18 9.71
CA TYR A 241 -13.72 1.08 8.93
C TYR A 241 -13.34 1.05 7.44
N ALA A 242 -12.08 1.24 7.10
CA ALA A 242 -11.56 1.21 5.73
C ALA A 242 -11.87 -0.14 5.08
N ARG A 243 -11.66 -1.25 5.81
CA ARG A 243 -12.02 -2.58 5.32
C ARG A 243 -13.51 -2.71 4.97
N ARG A 244 -14.41 -2.16 5.79
CA ARG A 244 -15.87 -2.27 5.57
C ARG A 244 -16.43 -1.30 4.55
N ASN A 245 -15.83 -0.11 4.41
CA ASN A 245 -16.40 0.97 3.60
C ASN A 245 -15.64 1.24 2.30
N PHE A 246 -14.32 0.98 2.28
CA PHE A 246 -13.48 1.23 1.12
C PHE A 246 -13.10 -0.07 0.38
N MET A 247 -13.06 -1.20 1.09
CA MET A 247 -12.64 -2.49 0.54
C MET A 247 -13.82 -3.45 0.26
N VAL A 248 -15.07 -2.98 0.41
CA VAL A 248 -16.29 -3.77 0.14
C VAL A 248 -17.23 -2.96 -0.76
N PRO A 249 -17.70 -3.54 -1.89
CA PRO A 249 -17.29 -4.83 -2.46
C PRO A 249 -15.81 -4.85 -2.86
N ILE A 250 -15.27 -6.03 -3.22
CA ILE A 250 -13.85 -6.18 -3.62
C ILE A 250 -13.52 -5.12 -4.68
N PRO A 251 -12.61 -4.17 -4.40
CA PRO A 251 -12.26 -3.11 -5.33
C PRO A 251 -11.64 -3.67 -6.61
N ARG A 252 -11.99 -3.09 -7.76
CA ARG A 252 -11.48 -3.49 -9.08
C ARG A 252 -10.96 -2.26 -9.82
N PHE A 253 -9.67 -2.21 -10.10
CA PHE A 253 -9.00 -1.10 -10.78
C PHE A 253 -7.98 -1.59 -11.80
N THR A 254 -7.59 -0.73 -12.74
CA THR A 254 -6.58 -1.04 -13.76
C THR A 254 -5.16 -1.00 -13.19
N THR A 255 -4.85 -0.01 -12.35
CA THR A 255 -3.54 0.16 -11.72
C THR A 255 -3.66 0.55 -10.25
N TRP A 256 -2.57 0.39 -9.50
CA TRP A 256 -2.48 0.82 -8.11
C TRP A 256 -2.67 2.33 -7.96
N ASP A 257 -2.17 3.14 -8.90
CA ASP A 257 -2.30 4.61 -8.85
C ASP A 257 -3.75 5.08 -8.95
N VAL A 258 -4.53 4.47 -9.85
CA VAL A 258 -5.96 4.78 -9.98
C VAL A 258 -6.71 4.38 -8.70
N PHE A 259 -6.38 3.22 -8.13
CA PHE A 259 -6.99 2.79 -6.87
C PHE A 259 -6.65 3.73 -5.71
N ASN A 260 -5.38 4.13 -5.60
CA ASN A 260 -4.92 5.03 -4.56
C ASN A 260 -5.52 6.44 -4.70
N THR A 261 -5.65 6.95 -5.93
CA THR A 261 -6.36 8.21 -6.20
C THR A 261 -7.81 8.14 -5.67
N TRP A 262 -8.50 7.03 -5.94
CA TRP A 262 -9.85 6.83 -5.43
C TRP A 262 -9.91 6.75 -3.89
N LEU A 263 -8.94 6.09 -3.23
CA LEU A 263 -8.86 6.04 -1.77
C LEU A 263 -8.65 7.43 -1.15
N GLU A 264 -7.83 8.28 -1.76
CA GLU A 264 -7.64 9.66 -1.31
C GLU A 264 -8.94 10.46 -1.40
N GLU A 265 -9.70 10.29 -2.48
CA GLU A 265 -11.02 10.91 -2.62
C GLU A 265 -11.98 10.45 -1.52
N GLN A 266 -11.97 9.16 -1.14
CA GLN A 266 -12.80 8.68 -0.03
C GLN A 266 -12.38 9.29 1.31
N CYS A 267 -11.08 9.48 1.53
CA CYS A 267 -10.57 10.17 2.72
C CYS A 267 -11.04 11.63 2.77
N ARG A 268 -11.04 12.35 1.63
CA ARG A 268 -11.59 13.71 1.54
C ARG A 268 -13.10 13.75 1.78
N LYS A 269 -13.86 12.80 1.22
CA LYS A 269 -15.31 12.72 1.44
C LYS A 269 -15.63 12.55 2.92
N ARG A 270 -14.93 11.64 3.60
CA ARG A 270 -15.08 11.37 5.03
C ARG A 270 -14.86 12.60 5.92
N GLN A 271 -14.07 13.59 5.49
CA GLN A 271 -13.90 14.83 6.26
C GLN A 271 -15.22 15.60 6.46
N HIS A 272 -16.26 15.34 5.64
CA HIS A 272 -17.58 15.96 5.80
C HIS A 272 -18.47 15.24 6.83
N ASP A 273 -18.07 14.05 7.30
CA ASP A 273 -18.86 13.28 8.27
C ASP A 273 -18.87 13.99 9.64
N ARG A 274 -19.99 13.85 10.35
CA ARG A 274 -20.12 14.21 11.77
C ARG A 274 -20.24 12.94 12.60
N LEU A 275 -19.31 12.73 13.52
CA LEU A 275 -19.28 11.53 14.36
C LEU A 275 -20.20 11.68 15.57
N ARG A 276 -20.63 10.54 16.11
CA ARG A 276 -21.51 10.52 17.27
C ARG A 276 -20.81 11.16 18.48
N GLY A 277 -21.45 12.17 19.05
CA GLY A 277 -20.93 12.92 20.19
C GLY A 277 -20.26 14.24 19.80
N GLU A 278 -20.09 14.49 18.50
CA GLU A 278 -19.45 15.69 17.96
C GLU A 278 -20.47 16.61 17.28
N SER A 279 -20.32 17.92 17.47
CA SER A 279 -21.12 18.94 16.78
C SER A 279 -20.50 19.39 15.46
N GLU A 280 -19.18 19.29 15.35
CA GLU A 280 -18.38 19.66 14.19
C GLU A 280 -18.11 18.44 13.30
N THR A 281 -17.85 18.70 12.02
CA THR A 281 -17.34 17.72 11.05
C THR A 281 -15.89 17.36 11.36
N ILE A 282 -15.45 16.22 10.82
CA ILE A 282 -14.04 15.80 10.87
C ILE A 282 -13.12 16.89 10.29
N GLY A 283 -13.50 17.51 9.17
CA GLY A 283 -12.72 18.55 8.49
C GLY A 283 -12.61 19.86 9.30
N GLU A 284 -13.65 20.24 10.03
CA GLU A 284 -13.60 21.38 10.96
C GLU A 284 -12.66 21.08 12.14
N ARG A 285 -12.75 19.88 12.73
CA ARG A 285 -11.84 19.45 13.81
C ARG A 285 -10.39 19.32 13.34
N LEU A 286 -10.17 18.87 12.10
CA LEU A 286 -8.85 18.72 11.48
C LEU A 286 -8.06 20.03 11.48
N GLN A 287 -8.69 21.20 11.42
CA GLN A 287 -7.98 22.48 11.50
C GLN A 287 -7.16 22.64 12.78
N ARG A 288 -7.63 22.07 13.90
CA ARG A 288 -6.90 22.08 15.17
C ARG A 288 -5.68 21.16 15.13
N ASP A 289 -5.78 20.01 14.45
CA ASP A 289 -4.64 19.15 14.19
C ASP A 289 -3.61 19.84 13.32
N LEU A 290 -4.02 20.39 12.16
CA LEU A 290 -3.13 21.08 11.23
C LEU A 290 -2.41 22.26 11.88
N ALA A 291 -3.10 23.04 12.73
CA ALA A 291 -2.50 24.14 13.49
C ALA A 291 -1.44 23.68 14.50
N ALA A 292 -1.53 22.45 15.01
CA ALA A 292 -0.56 21.85 15.91
C ALA A 292 0.55 21.07 15.18
N MET A 293 0.40 20.80 13.89
CA MET A 293 1.36 20.06 13.07
C MET A 293 2.50 20.97 12.57
N ARG A 294 3.56 20.35 12.05
CA ARG A 294 4.70 21.05 11.45
C ARG A 294 4.47 21.26 9.96
N ALA A 295 5.07 22.31 9.42
CA ALA A 295 5.12 22.53 7.98
C ALA A 295 5.89 21.41 7.27
N LEU A 296 5.51 21.13 6.02
CA LEU A 296 6.24 20.22 5.15
C LEU A 296 7.64 20.75 4.82
N PRO A 297 8.68 19.89 4.76
CA PRO A 297 9.97 20.27 4.22
C PRO A 297 9.87 20.57 2.71
N ALA A 298 10.83 21.34 2.19
CA ALA A 298 10.83 21.77 0.78
C ALA A 298 10.93 20.60 -0.22
N SER A 299 11.60 19.51 0.16
CA SER A 299 11.72 18.30 -0.64
C SER A 299 11.22 17.08 0.14
N PRO A 300 10.52 16.14 -0.51
CA PRO A 300 10.13 14.89 0.12
C PRO A 300 11.36 14.03 0.43
N PHE A 301 11.23 13.17 1.43
CA PHE A 301 12.21 12.12 1.71
C PHE A 301 12.15 11.02 0.64
N ASP A 302 13.28 10.42 0.31
CA ASP A 302 13.37 9.33 -0.66
C ASP A 302 13.02 7.98 0.00
N ALA A 303 11.86 7.41 -0.33
CA ALA A 303 11.30 6.19 0.28
C ALA A 303 11.88 4.88 -0.29
N CYS A 304 13.17 4.84 -0.58
CA CYS A 304 13.80 3.70 -1.23
C CYS A 304 14.75 2.91 -0.32
N ASP A 305 14.78 1.60 -0.52
CA ASP A 305 15.86 0.75 -0.02
C ASP A 305 17.10 0.95 -0.89
N GLN A 306 18.25 1.18 -0.26
CA GLN A 306 19.51 1.41 -0.95
C GLN A 306 20.40 0.18 -0.83
N ALA A 307 20.82 -0.35 -1.96
CA ALA A 307 21.68 -1.52 -2.04
C ALA A 307 22.84 -1.30 -3.03
N SER A 308 23.92 -2.05 -2.83
CA SER A 308 25.02 -2.13 -3.80
C SER A 308 25.00 -3.51 -4.45
N ALA A 309 25.25 -3.55 -5.76
CA ALA A 309 25.25 -4.78 -6.52
C ALA A 309 26.32 -4.73 -7.63
N ARG A 310 26.62 -5.90 -8.21
CA ARG A 310 27.52 -6.03 -9.34
C ARG A 310 26.78 -6.57 -10.54
N VAL A 311 26.96 -5.93 -11.69
CA VAL A 311 26.36 -6.38 -12.96
C VAL A 311 26.99 -7.72 -13.37
N THR A 312 26.17 -8.70 -13.72
CA THR A 312 26.62 -10.04 -14.15
C THR A 312 27.11 -10.02 -15.60
N ALA A 313 27.68 -11.15 -16.05
CA ALA A 313 28.05 -11.35 -17.47
C ALA A 313 26.83 -11.32 -18.41
N GLN A 314 25.62 -11.55 -17.89
CA GLN A 314 24.35 -11.50 -18.62
C GLN A 314 23.72 -10.11 -18.59
N SER A 315 24.45 -9.08 -18.13
CA SER A 315 23.97 -7.70 -17.99
C SER A 315 22.76 -7.58 -17.04
N LEU A 316 22.75 -8.40 -15.99
CA LEU A 316 21.70 -8.41 -14.97
C LEU A 316 22.23 -7.90 -13.64
N VAL A 317 21.34 -7.29 -12.85
CA VAL A 317 21.57 -6.83 -11.48
C VAL A 317 20.49 -7.44 -10.61
N ARG A 318 20.92 -8.20 -9.59
CA ARG A 318 19.99 -8.77 -8.62
C ARG A 318 19.59 -7.74 -7.58
N TYR A 319 18.29 -7.53 -7.41
CA TYR A 319 17.72 -6.79 -6.29
C TYR A 319 16.69 -7.66 -5.56
N LYS A 320 16.93 -7.89 -4.26
CA LYS A 320 16.23 -8.91 -3.45
C LYS A 320 16.30 -10.28 -4.13
N THR A 321 15.19 -10.77 -4.69
CA THR A 321 15.06 -12.09 -5.32
C THR A 321 14.93 -12.04 -6.84
N ASN A 322 14.89 -10.85 -7.44
CA ASN A 322 14.60 -10.66 -8.86
C ASN A 322 15.79 -10.01 -9.58
N ASP A 323 15.94 -10.30 -10.86
CA ASP A 323 17.04 -9.82 -11.68
C ASP A 323 16.54 -8.79 -12.68
N TYR A 324 17.24 -7.66 -12.77
CA TYR A 324 16.88 -6.53 -13.63
C TYR A 324 18.00 -6.26 -14.61
N SER A 325 17.66 -6.12 -15.90
CA SER A 325 18.68 -5.85 -16.91
C SER A 325 19.25 -4.43 -16.83
N VAL A 326 20.48 -4.26 -17.28
CA VAL A 326 21.12 -2.95 -17.49
C VAL A 326 21.82 -2.93 -18.84
N PRO A 327 22.15 -1.76 -19.42
CA PRO A 327 22.85 -1.71 -20.70
C PRO A 327 24.18 -2.48 -20.65
N VAL A 328 24.47 -3.27 -21.68
CA VAL A 328 25.65 -4.17 -21.74
C VAL A 328 27.00 -3.48 -21.53
N ALA A 329 27.07 -2.17 -21.78
CA ALA A 329 28.26 -1.35 -21.51
C ALA A 329 28.67 -1.33 -20.02
N TYR A 330 27.76 -1.66 -19.12
CA TYR A 330 27.96 -1.70 -17.67
C TYR A 330 28.27 -3.10 -17.12
N GLY A 331 28.43 -4.12 -17.98
CA GLY A 331 28.80 -5.47 -17.58
C GLY A 331 29.97 -5.51 -16.59
N HIS A 332 29.86 -6.35 -15.55
CA HIS A 332 30.84 -6.52 -14.48
C HIS A 332 31.14 -5.31 -13.59
N ARG A 333 30.50 -4.15 -13.81
CA ARG A 333 30.70 -2.94 -12.99
C ARG A 333 29.93 -3.02 -11.66
N GLN A 334 30.40 -2.26 -10.67
CA GLN A 334 29.66 -2.00 -9.44
C GLN A 334 28.61 -0.92 -9.70
N VAL A 335 27.41 -1.15 -9.17
CA VAL A 335 26.26 -0.27 -9.31
C VAL A 335 25.58 -0.11 -7.95
N TRP A 336 24.87 1.01 -7.79
CA TRP A 336 23.92 1.19 -6.70
C TRP A 336 22.51 0.92 -7.23
N VAL A 337 21.65 0.46 -6.33
CA VAL A 337 20.25 0.16 -6.59
C VAL A 337 19.41 0.91 -5.56
N ARG A 338 18.38 1.59 -6.04
CA ARG A 338 17.30 2.17 -5.23
C ARG A 338 16.02 1.41 -5.55
N GLY A 339 15.53 0.64 -4.59
CA GLY A 339 14.25 -0.06 -4.70
C GLY A 339 13.14 0.75 -4.06
N TYR A 340 12.19 1.22 -4.87
CA TYR A 340 10.95 1.87 -4.47
C TYR A 340 9.83 0.83 -4.43
N VAL A 341 8.60 1.21 -4.07
CA VAL A 341 7.49 0.24 -4.01
C VAL A 341 7.08 -0.25 -5.40
N ASP A 342 7.16 0.63 -6.39
CA ASP A 342 6.69 0.46 -7.76
C ASP A 342 7.82 0.39 -8.80
N GLU A 343 9.00 0.94 -8.50
CA GLU A 343 10.16 0.90 -9.41
C GLU A 343 11.47 0.45 -8.74
N VAL A 344 12.40 -0.02 -9.57
CA VAL A 344 13.81 -0.26 -9.23
C VAL A 344 14.67 0.61 -10.14
N VAL A 345 15.43 1.52 -9.52
CA VAL A 345 16.34 2.42 -10.21
C VAL A 345 17.77 1.95 -9.98
N ILE A 346 18.51 1.75 -11.07
CA ILE A 346 19.89 1.29 -11.03
C ILE A 346 20.78 2.39 -11.57
N GLY A 347 21.85 2.70 -10.86
CA GLY A 347 22.83 3.68 -11.30
C GLY A 347 24.27 3.23 -11.14
N CYS A 348 25.13 3.81 -11.97
CA CYS A 348 26.57 3.61 -11.91
C CYS A 348 27.23 4.96 -11.68
N ARG A 349 28.00 5.09 -10.59
CA ARG A 349 28.58 6.38 -10.16
C ARG A 349 27.46 7.41 -9.92
N GLY A 350 27.46 8.54 -10.63
CA GLY A 350 26.46 9.60 -10.49
C GLY A 350 25.30 9.52 -11.49
N GLU A 351 25.26 8.50 -12.36
CA GLU A 351 24.31 8.41 -13.47
C GLU A 351 23.32 7.26 -13.26
N ILE A 352 22.05 7.49 -13.58
CA ILE A 352 21.03 6.44 -13.65
C ILE A 352 21.17 5.72 -14.99
N ILE A 353 21.35 4.40 -14.94
CA ILE A 353 21.61 3.59 -16.13
C ILE A 353 20.41 2.74 -16.55
N ALA A 354 19.48 2.48 -15.63
CA ALA A 354 18.26 1.72 -15.91
C ALA A 354 17.17 2.05 -14.88
N ARG A 355 15.92 1.97 -15.34
CA ARG A 355 14.70 2.02 -14.51
C ARG A 355 13.79 0.87 -14.92
N HIS A 356 13.25 0.16 -13.95
CA HIS A 356 12.35 -0.97 -14.17
C HIS A 356 11.14 -0.87 -13.25
N PRO A 357 9.95 -1.29 -13.69
CA PRO A 357 8.87 -1.65 -12.77
C PRO A 357 9.37 -2.71 -11.78
N ARG A 358 9.05 -2.55 -10.50
CA ARG A 358 9.44 -3.51 -9.47
C ARG A 358 8.58 -4.77 -9.58
N SER A 359 9.25 -5.92 -9.71
CA SER A 359 8.60 -7.22 -9.59
C SER A 359 8.49 -7.64 -8.13
N TRP A 360 7.29 -8.05 -7.72
CA TRP A 360 6.98 -8.61 -6.40
C TRP A 360 6.92 -10.15 -6.41
N GLU A 361 7.15 -10.76 -7.56
CA GLU A 361 7.33 -12.19 -7.72
C GLU A 361 8.69 -12.64 -7.19
N ARG A 362 8.98 -13.94 -7.29
CA ARG A 362 10.26 -14.53 -6.88
C ARG A 362 11.00 -15.08 -8.09
N GLU A 363 12.29 -14.77 -8.18
CA GLU A 363 13.19 -15.29 -9.23
C GLU A 363 12.76 -14.86 -10.63
N ASP A 364 12.06 -13.72 -10.71
CA ASP A 364 11.66 -13.10 -11.96
C ASP A 364 12.83 -12.34 -12.60
N VAL A 365 12.81 -12.22 -13.93
CA VAL A 365 13.84 -11.54 -14.70
C VAL A 365 13.20 -10.48 -15.59
N VAL A 366 13.43 -9.22 -15.24
CA VAL A 366 12.87 -8.07 -15.93
C VAL A 366 13.88 -7.56 -16.97
N PHE A 367 13.57 -7.82 -18.24
CA PHE A 367 14.37 -7.37 -19.37
C PHE A 367 13.86 -6.06 -19.95
N ASP A 368 14.79 -5.18 -20.28
CA ASP A 368 14.60 -4.15 -21.29
C ASP A 368 15.34 -4.62 -22.56
N PRO A 369 14.63 -4.87 -23.67
CA PRO A 369 15.22 -5.27 -24.95
C PRO A 369 16.37 -4.36 -25.41
N ILE A 370 16.25 -3.06 -25.17
CA ILE A 370 17.17 -2.02 -25.66
C ILE A 370 18.57 -2.23 -25.07
N HIS A 371 18.64 -2.66 -23.81
CA HIS A 371 19.91 -2.90 -23.11
C HIS A 371 20.83 -3.89 -23.82
N TYR A 372 20.29 -4.81 -24.61
CA TYR A 372 21.02 -5.90 -25.25
C TYR A 372 21.33 -5.67 -26.73
N LEU A 373 20.70 -4.68 -27.38
CA LEU A 373 20.85 -4.47 -28.82
C LEU A 373 22.31 -4.28 -29.28
N PRO A 374 23.19 -3.53 -28.56
CA PRO A 374 24.60 -3.43 -28.94
C PRO A 374 25.34 -4.78 -28.93
N LEU A 375 25.00 -5.67 -27.99
CA LEU A 375 25.60 -7.01 -27.90
C LEU A 375 25.05 -7.94 -28.98
N ILE A 376 23.74 -7.84 -29.27
CA ILE A 376 23.09 -8.63 -30.33
C ILE A 376 23.63 -8.23 -31.70
N GLU A 377 23.93 -6.95 -31.95
CA GLU A 377 24.56 -6.52 -33.20
C GLU A 377 25.92 -7.22 -33.41
N GLN A 378 26.71 -7.37 -32.34
CA GLN A 378 28.00 -8.08 -32.38
C GLN A 378 27.82 -9.60 -32.51
N LYS A 379 26.79 -10.16 -31.86
CA LYS A 379 26.49 -11.60 -31.81
C LYS A 379 25.19 -11.92 -32.55
N ILE A 380 25.10 -11.54 -33.82
CA ILE A 380 23.84 -11.56 -34.59
C ILE A 380 23.14 -12.91 -34.66
N ASN A 381 23.88 -14.01 -34.57
CA ASN A 381 23.31 -15.36 -34.57
C ASN A 381 22.46 -15.65 -33.33
N ALA A 382 22.58 -14.86 -32.26
CA ALA A 382 21.78 -14.97 -31.05
C ALA A 382 20.43 -14.25 -31.13
N LEU A 383 20.16 -13.47 -32.20
CA LEU A 383 18.96 -12.65 -32.35
C LEU A 383 17.66 -13.42 -32.08
N ASP A 384 17.53 -14.62 -32.65
CA ASP A 384 16.33 -15.46 -32.55
C ASP A 384 16.18 -16.14 -31.18
N GLN A 385 17.29 -16.31 -30.44
CA GLN A 385 17.34 -17.02 -29.17
C GLN A 385 17.46 -16.06 -27.97
N ALA A 386 17.51 -14.76 -28.22
CA ALA A 386 17.69 -13.75 -27.18
C ALA A 386 16.43 -13.65 -26.32
N ALA A 387 16.50 -14.19 -25.09
CA ALA A 387 15.42 -14.07 -24.10
C ALA A 387 14.92 -12.62 -23.91
N PRO A 388 15.76 -11.57 -23.89
CA PRO A 388 15.30 -10.18 -23.78
C PRO A 388 14.39 -9.71 -24.92
N LEU A 389 14.43 -10.37 -26.09
CA LEU A 389 13.60 -9.99 -27.25
C LEU A 389 12.34 -10.84 -27.37
N GLN A 390 12.20 -11.90 -26.56
CA GLN A 390 11.02 -12.78 -26.61
C GLN A 390 9.82 -12.05 -26.01
N GLY A 391 8.69 -12.09 -26.72
CA GLY A 391 7.47 -11.39 -26.29
C GLY A 391 7.55 -9.86 -26.43
N TRP A 392 8.59 -9.32 -27.08
CA TRP A 392 8.66 -7.88 -27.33
C TRP A 392 7.62 -7.46 -28.38
N GLU A 393 6.59 -6.75 -27.92
CA GLU A 393 5.51 -6.25 -28.78
C GLU A 393 5.97 -5.05 -29.61
N LEU A 394 6.33 -5.32 -30.86
CA LEU A 394 6.60 -4.30 -31.87
C LEU A 394 5.49 -4.28 -32.92
N PRO A 395 5.22 -3.12 -33.56
CA PRO A 395 4.29 -3.04 -34.68
C PRO A 395 4.66 -4.02 -35.81
N GLU A 396 3.65 -4.54 -36.51
CA GLU A 396 3.81 -5.59 -37.53
C GLU A 396 4.78 -5.18 -38.67
N GLU A 397 4.89 -3.88 -38.95
CA GLU A 397 5.82 -3.34 -39.91
C GLU A 397 7.29 -3.68 -39.60
N PHE A 398 7.68 -3.81 -38.33
CA PHE A 398 9.03 -4.25 -37.95
C PHE A 398 9.29 -5.70 -38.34
N ALA A 399 8.32 -6.59 -38.13
CA ALA A 399 8.41 -7.99 -38.56
C ALA A 399 8.49 -8.11 -40.10
N THR A 400 7.78 -7.22 -40.81
CA THR A 400 7.82 -7.14 -42.27
C THR A 400 9.19 -6.63 -42.75
N LEU A 401 9.69 -5.55 -42.16
CA LEU A 401 11.01 -4.99 -42.46
C LEU A 401 12.10 -6.03 -42.24
N ARG A 402 12.06 -6.75 -41.11
CA ARG A 402 12.98 -7.83 -40.78
C ARG A 402 13.02 -8.89 -41.90
N ARG A 403 11.86 -9.41 -42.30
CA ARG A 403 11.75 -10.43 -43.36
C ARG A 403 12.37 -9.94 -44.68
N LEU A 404 12.09 -8.70 -45.08
CA LEU A 404 12.62 -8.14 -46.32
C LEU A 404 14.13 -7.91 -46.27
N MET A 405 14.66 -7.42 -45.14
CA MET A 405 16.10 -7.24 -44.95
C MET A 405 16.84 -8.58 -44.98
N GLU A 406 16.31 -9.60 -44.29
CA GLU A 406 16.88 -10.96 -44.28
C GLU A 406 16.84 -11.60 -45.68
N ALA A 407 15.75 -11.45 -46.43
CA ALA A 407 15.67 -11.95 -47.80
C ALA A 407 16.68 -11.30 -48.75
N ARG A 408 16.96 -10.00 -48.56
CA ARG A 408 17.88 -9.23 -49.40
C ARG A 408 19.35 -9.53 -49.11
N MET A 409 19.74 -9.66 -47.84
CA MET A 409 21.15 -9.67 -47.43
C MET A 409 21.49 -10.71 -46.36
N ALA A 410 20.61 -11.67 -46.09
CA ALA A 410 20.77 -12.75 -45.12
C ALA A 410 21.33 -12.25 -43.77
N LYS A 411 22.55 -12.66 -43.41
CA LYS A 411 23.21 -12.29 -42.16
C LYS A 411 23.44 -10.78 -42.03
N GLN A 412 23.79 -10.09 -43.12
CA GLN A 412 23.96 -8.63 -43.10
C GLN A 412 22.61 -7.92 -42.96
N GLY A 413 21.54 -8.48 -43.53
CA GLY A 413 20.18 -7.98 -43.36
C GLY A 413 19.69 -8.08 -41.91
N ARG A 414 20.00 -9.19 -41.22
CA ARG A 414 19.75 -9.31 -39.77
C ARG A 414 20.44 -8.21 -38.98
N ARG A 415 21.70 -7.93 -39.32
CA ARG A 415 22.48 -6.90 -38.65
C ARG A 415 21.90 -5.51 -38.88
N GLU A 416 21.53 -5.17 -40.11
CA GLU A 416 20.86 -3.90 -40.43
C GLU A 416 19.53 -3.75 -39.68
N TYR A 417 18.75 -4.83 -39.56
CA TYR A 417 17.52 -4.82 -38.77
C TYR A 417 17.80 -4.49 -37.29
N VAL A 418 18.83 -5.11 -36.70
CA VAL A 418 19.25 -4.77 -35.33
C VAL A 418 19.71 -3.31 -35.25
N GLN A 419 20.43 -2.79 -36.24
CA GLN A 419 20.81 -1.36 -36.28
C GLN A 419 19.59 -0.44 -36.34
N VAL A 420 18.52 -0.83 -37.04
CA VAL A 420 17.23 -0.12 -37.00
C VAL A 420 16.65 -0.13 -35.60
N LEU A 421 16.61 -1.30 -34.94
CA LEU A 421 16.13 -1.39 -33.55
C LEU A 421 16.98 -0.54 -32.59
N ARG A 422 18.30 -0.45 -32.81
CA ARG A 422 19.21 0.38 -32.01
C ARG A 422 18.89 1.87 -32.09
N LEU A 423 18.11 2.33 -33.08
CA LEU A 423 17.61 3.71 -33.09
C LEU A 423 16.71 3.99 -31.88
N LEU A 424 16.11 2.97 -31.26
CA LEU A 424 15.36 3.11 -30.01
C LEU A 424 16.23 3.49 -28.80
N GLU A 425 17.56 3.41 -28.91
CA GLU A 425 18.48 3.93 -27.89
C GLU A 425 18.43 5.47 -27.79
N SER A 426 17.89 6.16 -28.80
CA SER A 426 17.90 7.63 -28.87
C SER A 426 16.60 8.25 -29.39
N PHE A 427 15.70 7.47 -29.97
CA PHE A 427 14.45 7.93 -30.58
C PHE A 427 13.25 7.13 -30.08
N ASP A 428 12.09 7.77 -30.01
CA ASP A 428 10.85 7.12 -29.58
C ASP A 428 10.34 6.11 -30.61
N LEU A 429 9.67 5.06 -30.12
CA LEU A 429 9.08 4.01 -30.96
C LEU A 429 8.08 4.56 -31.99
N VAL A 430 7.33 5.60 -31.64
CA VAL A 430 6.33 6.22 -32.53
C VAL A 430 6.98 6.81 -33.79
N ASP A 431 8.10 7.50 -33.62
CA ASP A 431 8.81 8.11 -34.75
C ASP A 431 9.55 7.07 -35.57
N LEU A 432 10.18 6.09 -34.92
CA LEU A 432 10.82 4.97 -35.61
C LEU A 432 9.80 4.16 -36.41
N HIS A 433 8.63 3.86 -35.82
CA HIS A 433 7.55 3.15 -36.49
C HIS A 433 7.07 3.91 -37.74
N GLY A 434 6.87 5.23 -37.62
CA GLY A 434 6.53 6.09 -38.76
C GLY A 434 7.57 6.02 -39.89
N ALA A 435 8.86 6.06 -39.53
CA ALA A 435 9.96 5.95 -40.50
C ALA A 435 10.02 4.57 -41.17
N VAL A 436 9.84 3.49 -40.40
CA VAL A 436 9.78 2.10 -40.91
C VAL A 436 8.61 1.94 -41.87
N LYS A 437 7.42 2.43 -41.51
CA LYS A 437 6.24 2.36 -42.37
C LYS A 437 6.46 3.11 -43.70
N GLN A 438 7.05 4.30 -43.64
CA GLN A 438 7.38 5.06 -44.84
C GLN A 438 8.45 4.37 -45.69
N ALA A 439 9.47 3.77 -45.07
CA ALA A 439 10.50 3.01 -45.76
C ALA A 439 9.91 1.82 -46.53
N LEU A 440 8.97 1.09 -45.90
CA LEU A 440 8.25 -0.01 -46.55
C LEU A 440 7.42 0.46 -47.75
N GLN A 441 6.71 1.58 -47.62
CA GLN A 441 5.92 2.17 -48.72
C GLN A 441 6.78 2.57 -49.92
N LEU A 442 7.99 3.09 -49.66
CA LEU A 442 8.94 3.49 -50.69
C LEU A 442 9.77 2.32 -51.24
N GLY A 443 9.67 1.12 -50.66
CA GLY A 443 10.56 0.00 -51.00
C GLY A 443 12.03 0.23 -50.57
N ALA A 444 12.27 1.19 -49.68
CA ALA A 444 13.59 1.61 -49.21
C ALA A 444 14.10 0.71 -48.06
N ILE A 445 14.35 -0.56 -48.36
CA ILE A 445 14.66 -1.59 -47.35
C ILE A 445 16.16 -1.60 -46.99
N SER A 446 16.63 -0.57 -46.28
CA SER A 446 17.98 -0.50 -45.70
C SER A 446 18.00 0.30 -44.40
N PHE A 447 19.02 0.07 -43.55
CA PHE A 447 19.21 0.86 -42.33
C PHE A 447 19.32 2.36 -42.61
N ASP A 448 20.12 2.76 -43.59
CA ASP A 448 20.36 4.18 -43.92
C ASP A 448 19.09 4.89 -44.37
N ALA A 449 18.23 4.22 -45.13
CA ALA A 449 16.95 4.79 -45.56
C ALA A 449 16.02 5.02 -44.37
N VAL A 450 15.87 4.02 -43.49
CA VAL A 450 15.05 4.14 -42.28
C VAL A 450 15.59 5.26 -41.38
N LYS A 451 16.91 5.31 -41.15
CA LYS A 451 17.56 6.37 -40.37
C LYS A 451 17.34 7.75 -40.99
N HIS A 452 17.47 7.89 -42.31
CA HIS A 452 17.24 9.16 -42.99
C HIS A 452 15.79 9.63 -42.83
N LEU A 453 14.82 8.73 -43.03
CA LEU A 453 13.39 9.03 -42.88
C LEU A 453 13.05 9.40 -41.43
N LEU A 454 13.64 8.70 -40.46
CA LEU A 454 13.50 9.02 -39.04
C LEU A 454 14.01 10.43 -38.73
N LEU A 455 15.24 10.75 -39.15
CA LEU A 455 15.80 12.10 -38.96
C LEU A 455 14.92 13.17 -39.62
N CYS A 456 14.44 12.91 -40.85
CA CYS A 456 13.54 13.85 -41.52
C CYS A 456 12.24 14.06 -40.75
N ARG A 457 11.69 12.99 -40.15
CA ARG A 457 10.47 13.05 -39.35
C ARG A 457 10.67 13.86 -38.08
N VAL A 458 11.74 13.58 -37.33
CA VAL A 458 12.08 14.28 -36.09
C VAL A 458 12.34 15.77 -36.37
N GLU A 459 13.07 16.08 -37.45
CA GLU A 459 13.35 17.45 -37.88
C GLU A 459 12.17 18.13 -38.62
N ARG A 460 11.06 17.41 -38.86
CA ARG A 460 9.88 17.88 -39.61
C ARG A 460 10.22 18.43 -41.00
N ARG A 461 11.22 17.83 -41.68
CA ARG A 461 11.62 18.17 -43.05
C ARG A 461 11.10 17.14 -44.06
N PRO A 462 10.80 17.54 -45.30
CA PRO A 462 10.41 16.58 -46.32
C PRO A 462 11.59 15.67 -46.68
N PRO A 463 11.40 14.34 -46.72
CA PRO A 463 12.45 13.43 -47.13
C PRO A 463 12.72 13.58 -48.62
N ARG A 464 13.97 13.88 -48.99
CA ARG A 464 14.42 13.95 -50.38
C ARG A 464 15.01 12.61 -50.78
N LEU A 465 14.16 11.58 -50.83
CA LEU A 465 14.56 10.22 -51.21
C LEU A 465 13.90 9.87 -52.54
N ASP A 466 14.61 10.09 -53.65
CA ASP A 466 14.19 9.65 -54.98
C ASP A 466 14.85 8.30 -55.31
N LEU A 467 14.04 7.26 -55.39
CA LEU A 467 14.49 5.89 -55.69
C LEU A 467 14.30 5.51 -57.15
N SER A 468 13.80 6.42 -58.01
CA SER A 468 13.54 6.14 -59.43
C SER A 468 14.79 5.72 -60.21
N ILE A 469 15.99 6.03 -59.70
CA ILE A 469 17.29 5.77 -60.34
C ILE A 469 18.00 4.53 -59.73
N TYR A 470 17.46 3.90 -58.68
CA TYR A 470 18.09 2.75 -58.02
C TYR A 470 17.89 1.44 -58.83
N PRO A 471 18.91 0.55 -58.98
CA PRO A 471 20.23 0.54 -58.35
C PRO A 471 21.33 1.25 -59.15
N TYR A 472 20.98 1.98 -60.22
CA TYR A 472 21.92 2.61 -61.16
C TYR A 472 22.59 3.89 -60.60
N LEU A 473 22.59 4.08 -59.28
CA LEU A 473 23.32 5.19 -58.66
C LEU A 473 24.83 4.98 -58.87
N PRO A 474 25.56 5.97 -59.40
CA PRO A 474 27.00 5.88 -59.54
C PRO A 474 27.63 5.66 -58.15
N ARG A 475 28.53 4.67 -58.04
CA ARG A 475 29.31 4.45 -56.82
C ARG A 475 30.20 5.67 -56.60
N ALA A 476 29.85 6.51 -55.63
CA ALA A 476 30.72 7.58 -55.18
C ALA A 476 31.79 7.00 -54.26
N THR A 477 33.04 6.97 -54.72
CA THR A 477 34.18 6.72 -53.84
C THR A 477 34.47 8.01 -53.08
N VAL A 478 33.94 8.12 -51.85
CA VAL A 478 34.28 9.25 -50.98
C VAL A 478 35.64 8.93 -50.34
N GLU A 479 36.69 9.60 -50.80
CA GLU A 479 38.01 9.49 -50.19
C GLU A 479 37.94 9.96 -48.73
N THR A 480 38.64 9.25 -47.84
CA THR A 480 38.74 9.62 -46.43
C THR A 480 39.30 11.03 -46.32
N THR A 481 38.56 11.94 -45.68
CA THR A 481 38.93 13.35 -45.59
C THR A 481 40.31 13.50 -44.94
N SER A 482 41.33 13.84 -45.73
CA SER A 482 42.66 14.15 -45.21
C SER A 482 42.66 15.54 -44.59
N ALA A 483 43.13 15.67 -43.35
CA ALA A 483 43.32 16.98 -42.70
C ALA A 483 44.19 17.93 -43.55
N LYS A 484 45.07 17.37 -44.39
CA LYS A 484 45.92 18.14 -45.32
C LYS A 484 45.11 18.82 -46.44
N ALA A 485 43.91 18.32 -46.77
CA ALA A 485 43.02 18.93 -47.76
C ALA A 485 42.43 20.27 -47.27
N TYR A 486 42.18 20.41 -45.96
CA TYR A 486 41.74 21.68 -45.37
C TYR A 486 42.84 22.75 -45.39
N MET A 487 44.11 22.36 -45.26
CA MET A 487 45.23 23.30 -45.32
C MET A 487 45.37 23.98 -46.70
N ARG A 488 44.85 23.36 -47.77
CA ARG A 488 44.82 23.98 -49.11
C ARG A 488 43.81 25.13 -49.23
N LEU A 489 42.75 25.12 -48.43
CA LEU A 489 41.75 26.19 -48.39
C LEU A 489 42.27 27.43 -47.64
N LEU A 490 43.32 27.27 -46.83
CA LEU A 490 43.96 28.36 -46.09
C LEU A 490 45.14 28.99 -46.84
N SER A 491 45.57 28.40 -47.96
CA SER A 491 46.74 28.85 -48.73
C SER A 491 46.39 29.72 -49.95
N SER A 492 45.11 30.01 -50.22
CA SER A 492 44.69 30.78 -51.41
C SER A 492 44.63 32.30 -51.23
N ASP A 493 44.91 32.84 -50.04
CA ASP A 493 44.81 34.29 -49.75
C ASP A 493 46.16 35.02 -49.60
N ALA A 494 47.25 34.47 -50.12
CA ALA A 494 48.56 35.12 -50.09
C ALA A 494 49.23 35.13 -51.47
N GLY A 495 48.82 36.06 -52.33
CA GLY A 495 49.64 36.44 -53.49
C GLY A 495 48.88 37.05 -54.66
N GLU A 496 48.51 38.32 -54.56
CA GLU A 496 48.54 39.26 -55.70
C GLU A 496 48.42 40.71 -55.20
N ALA A 497 49.56 41.30 -54.86
CA ALA A 497 49.76 42.74 -54.83
C ALA A 497 51.25 43.01 -55.14
N ALA A 498 51.53 43.22 -56.42
CA ALA A 498 52.70 43.91 -56.93
C ALA A 498 52.22 44.93 -57.96
#